data_AF-A0A7J2R396-F1
#
_entry.id   AF-A0A7J2R396-F1
#
_cell.length_a   1.000
_cell.length_b   1.000
_cell.length_c   1.000
_cell.angle_alpha   90.00
_cell.angle_beta   90.00
_cell.angle_gamma   90.00
#
_symmetry.space_group_name_H-M   'P 1'
#
loop_
_entity.id
_entity.type
_entity.pdbx_description
1 polymer ?
#
loop_
_entity_poly.entity_id
_entity_poly.type
_entity_poly.pdbx_seq_one_letter_code
_entity_poly.pdbx_strand_id
1 'polypeptide(L)'
;MMKKLKQFKQAISNTPPDRLAKIEYQSHFMQMLGISIVCVILIVKGFWYIIFAFIFGLGISYSQGMTAYAKYKNIMAILGKENPKDFDADISPTRRRGKIINHVYGSTAKWVSIISSVLLTVFIIPTDISRWLMSLAYLIAIPGIYIILYFFIFYWFAYPLYKEEVLIKK
;
A
#
# COMPACT_ATOMS: atom_id res chain seq x y z
N MET A 1 27.44 11.31 24.29
CA MET A 1 26.00 11.04 24.54
C MET A 1 25.06 12.17 24.10
N MET A 2 25.38 13.45 24.34
CA MET A 2 24.55 14.61 23.93
C MET A 2 24.28 14.71 22.41
N LYS A 3 25.19 14.21 21.56
CA LYS A 3 25.02 14.24 20.10
C LYS A 3 23.88 13.33 19.61
N LYS A 4 23.68 12.17 20.25
CA LYS A 4 22.56 11.26 19.96
C LYS A 4 21.23 11.81 20.45
N LEU A 5 21.20 12.45 21.63
CA LEU A 5 20.00 13.11 22.16
C LEU A 5 19.57 14.32 21.32
N LYS A 6 20.52 15.12 20.83
CA LYS A 6 20.23 16.22 19.88
C LYS A 6 19.73 15.68 18.54
N GLN A 7 20.38 14.65 17.98
CA GLN A 7 19.89 13.98 16.76
C GLN A 7 18.49 13.40 16.94
N PHE A 8 18.21 12.81 18.11
CA PHE A 8 16.88 12.29 18.44
C PHE A 8 15.84 13.42 18.54
N LYS A 9 16.16 14.51 19.25
CA LYS A 9 15.27 15.69 19.37
C LYS A 9 15.02 16.37 18.02
N GLN A 10 16.03 16.37 17.14
CA GLN A 10 15.96 16.93 15.79
C GLN A 10 15.21 16.00 14.81
N ALA A 11 15.26 14.68 15.03
CA ALA A 11 14.43 13.69 14.33
C ALA A 11 12.96 13.72 14.80
N ILE A 12 12.72 14.11 16.05
CA ILE A 12 11.37 14.36 16.60
C ILE A 12 10.78 15.64 15.98
N SER A 13 11.55 16.73 15.89
CA SER A 13 11.08 18.01 15.34
C SER A 13 10.87 17.98 13.83
N ASN A 14 11.65 17.16 13.12
CA ASN A 14 11.54 16.93 11.68
C ASN A 14 11.20 15.46 11.43
N THR A 15 10.13 14.95 12.05
CA THR A 15 9.62 13.62 11.69
C THR A 15 9.24 13.70 10.20
N PRO A 16 9.95 12.99 9.28
CA PRO A 16 9.51 12.96 7.91
C PRO A 16 8.09 12.39 7.93
N PRO A 17 7.11 13.02 7.25
CA PRO A 17 5.73 12.56 7.29
C PRO A 17 5.72 11.04 7.07
N ASP A 18 5.02 10.28 7.92
CA ASP A 18 5.02 8.81 7.93
C ASP A 18 5.00 8.16 6.54
N ARG A 19 4.33 8.85 5.62
CA ARG A 19 4.22 8.52 4.20
C ARG A 19 5.56 8.43 3.51
N LEU A 20 6.47 9.38 3.73
CA LEU A 20 7.80 9.36 3.11
C LEU A 20 8.60 8.15 3.56
N ALA A 21 8.63 7.83 4.86
CA ALA A 21 9.33 6.66 5.36
C ALA A 21 8.70 5.33 4.86
N LYS A 22 7.36 5.28 4.77
CA LYS A 22 6.64 4.13 4.22
C LYS A 22 6.89 3.94 2.73
N ILE A 23 6.86 5.03 1.95
CA ILE A 23 7.12 5.02 0.51
C ILE A 23 8.57 4.62 0.23
N GLU A 24 9.52 5.14 1.02
CA GLU A 24 10.94 4.80 0.94
C GLU A 24 11.16 3.29 1.13
N TYR A 25 10.56 2.69 2.18
CA TYR A 25 10.59 1.24 2.39
C TYR A 25 9.97 0.46 1.22
N GLN A 26 8.77 0.86 0.76
CA GLN A 26 8.10 0.20 -0.36
C GLN A 26 8.91 0.28 -1.65
N SER A 27 9.57 1.41 -1.91
CA SER A 27 10.44 1.61 -3.06
C SER A 27 11.62 0.65 -3.05
N HIS A 28 12.32 0.52 -1.91
CA HIS A 28 13.43 -0.43 -1.79
C HIS A 28 12.99 -1.89 -1.94
N PHE A 29 11.79 -2.23 -1.45
CA PHE A 29 11.23 -3.56 -1.64
C PHE A 29 10.87 -3.85 -3.11
N MET A 30 10.25 -2.89 -3.80
CA MET A 30 9.98 -3.01 -5.24
C MET A 30 11.26 -3.09 -6.07
N GLN A 31 12.31 -2.39 -5.66
CA GLN A 31 13.63 -2.47 -6.28
C GLN A 31 14.25 -3.87 -6.10
N MET A 32 14.14 -4.46 -4.90
CA MET A 32 14.57 -5.86 -4.66
C MET A 32 13.84 -6.84 -5.57
N LEU A 33 12.50 -6.72 -5.69
CA LEU A 33 11.72 -7.56 -6.59
C LEU A 33 12.13 -7.37 -8.05
N GLY A 34 12.30 -6.12 -8.49
CA GLY A 34 12.72 -5.80 -9.86
C GLY A 34 14.09 -6.38 -10.20
N ILE A 35 15.09 -6.18 -9.33
CA ILE A 35 16.43 -6.77 -9.48
C ILE A 35 16.33 -8.30 -9.52
N SER A 36 15.50 -8.90 -8.65
CA SER A 36 15.36 -10.35 -8.61
C SER A 36 14.79 -10.93 -9.89
N ILE A 37 13.73 -10.34 -10.43
CA ILE A 37 13.11 -10.81 -11.68
C ILE A 37 14.11 -10.72 -12.84
N VAL A 38 14.79 -9.59 -12.97
CA VAL A 38 15.77 -9.38 -14.06
C VAL A 38 16.94 -10.34 -13.93
N CYS A 39 17.52 -10.49 -12.73
CA CYS A 39 18.65 -11.40 -12.50
C CYS A 39 18.26 -12.86 -12.74
N VAL A 40 17.07 -13.30 -12.32
CA VAL A 40 16.58 -14.67 -12.58
C VAL A 40 16.46 -14.93 -14.09
N ILE A 41 15.88 -14.01 -14.85
CA ILE A 41 15.77 -14.13 -16.32
C ILE A 41 17.16 -14.25 -16.96
N LEU A 42 18.13 -13.44 -16.52
CA LEU A 42 19.48 -13.45 -17.08
C LEU A 42 20.26 -14.72 -16.72
N ILE A 43 20.08 -15.26 -15.50
CA ILE A 43 20.66 -16.55 -15.10
C ILE A 43 20.10 -17.67 -15.97
N VAL A 44 18.78 -17.70 -16.22
CA VAL A 44 18.14 -18.69 -17.11
C VAL A 44 18.68 -18.57 -18.55
N LYS A 45 19.02 -17.36 -19.00
CA LYS A 45 19.68 -17.13 -20.31
C LYS A 45 21.17 -17.47 -20.34
N GLY A 46 21.75 -17.99 -19.25
CA GLY A 46 23.13 -18.48 -19.19
C GLY A 46 24.17 -17.47 -18.68
N PHE A 47 23.75 -16.30 -18.20
CA PHE A 47 24.68 -15.30 -17.65
C PHE A 47 25.00 -15.55 -16.17
N TRP A 48 25.71 -16.64 -15.87
CA TRP A 48 26.03 -17.09 -14.51
C TRP A 48 26.84 -16.09 -13.67
N TYR A 49 27.68 -15.26 -14.30
CA TYR A 49 28.47 -14.24 -13.61
C TYR A 49 27.63 -13.13 -12.94
N ILE A 50 26.34 -13.02 -13.30
CA ILE A 50 25.41 -12.05 -12.73
C ILE A 50 25.00 -12.42 -11.29
N ILE A 51 25.30 -13.64 -10.82
CA ILE A 51 25.03 -14.07 -9.45
C ILE A 51 25.67 -13.13 -8.42
N PHE A 52 26.88 -12.62 -8.67
CA PHE A 52 27.53 -11.68 -7.76
C PHE A 52 26.83 -10.32 -7.71
N ALA A 53 26.41 -9.80 -8.88
CA ALA A 53 25.62 -8.58 -8.97
C ALA A 53 24.23 -8.74 -8.32
N PHE A 54 23.64 -9.93 -8.43
CA PHE A 54 22.37 -10.28 -7.79
C PHE A 54 22.48 -10.28 -6.26
N ILE A 55 23.48 -10.97 -5.70
CA ILE A 55 23.70 -11.02 -4.24
C ILE A 55 23.99 -9.61 -3.70
N PHE A 56 24.84 -8.85 -4.38
CA PHE A 56 25.21 -7.50 -3.93
C PHE A 56 24.05 -6.51 -4.04
N GLY A 57 23.31 -6.55 -5.16
CA GLY A 57 22.14 -5.69 -5.40
C GLY A 57 21.01 -5.97 -4.41
N LEU A 58 20.74 -7.24 -4.09
CA LEU A 58 19.81 -7.62 -3.03
C LEU A 58 20.32 -7.20 -1.65
N GLY A 59 21.60 -7.41 -1.36
CA GLY A 59 22.19 -7.06 -0.06
C GLY A 59 22.07 -5.56 0.25
N ILE A 60 22.41 -4.69 -0.71
CA ILE A 60 22.27 -3.24 -0.55
C ILE A 60 20.81 -2.86 -0.37
N SER A 61 19.94 -3.33 -1.27
CA SER A 61 18.53 -2.96 -1.25
C SER A 61 17.82 -3.46 0.02
N TYR A 62 18.22 -4.63 0.53
CA TYR A 62 17.76 -5.18 1.80
C TYR A 62 18.22 -4.33 2.98
N SER A 63 19.51 -3.98 3.03
CA SER A 63 20.07 -3.15 4.11
C SER A 63 19.40 -1.76 4.16
N GLN A 64 19.21 -1.13 3.01
CA GLN A 64 18.49 0.14 2.89
C GLN A 64 17.02 0.01 3.28
N GLY A 65 16.35 -1.05 2.81
CA GLY A 65 14.97 -1.36 3.17
C GLY A 65 14.78 -1.58 4.67
N MET A 66 15.65 -2.37 5.31
CA MET A 66 15.58 -2.62 6.75
C MET A 66 15.84 -1.36 7.59
N THR A 67 16.74 -0.49 7.12
CA THR A 67 17.01 0.80 7.77
C THR A 67 15.80 1.74 7.68
N ALA A 68 15.17 1.83 6.51
CA ALA A 68 13.93 2.58 6.31
C ALA A 68 12.77 2.00 7.14
N TYR A 69 12.68 0.68 7.26
CA TYR A 69 11.68 0.01 8.09
C TYR A 69 11.84 0.34 9.59
N ALA A 70 13.07 0.29 10.10
CA ALA A 70 13.36 0.67 11.49
C ALA A 70 12.98 2.13 11.76
N LYS A 71 13.28 3.03 10.80
CA LYS A 71 12.86 4.44 10.86
C LYS A 71 11.35 4.57 10.89
N TYR A 72 10.63 3.88 10.00
CA TYR A 72 9.16 3.87 9.96
C TYR A 72 8.54 3.36 11.28
N LYS A 73 9.06 2.25 11.83
CA LYS A 73 8.58 1.69 13.10
C LYS A 73 8.76 2.68 14.26
N ASN A 74 9.88 3.39 14.30
CA ASN A 74 10.14 4.39 15.33
C ASN A 74 9.19 5.59 15.19
N ILE A 75 8.91 6.06 13.98
CA ILE A 75 7.98 7.17 13.75
C ILE A 75 6.55 6.75 14.14
N MET A 76 6.11 5.55 13.74
CA MET A 76 4.81 4.98 14.14
C MET A 76 4.68 4.81 15.66
N ALA A 77 5.76 4.45 16.35
CA ALA A 77 5.75 4.36 17.81
C ALA A 77 5.59 5.73 18.50
N ILE A 78 6.05 6.80 17.85
CA ILE A 78 5.95 8.18 18.37
C ILE A 78 4.57 8.79 18.06
N LEU A 79 4.03 8.56 16.86
CA LEU A 79 2.72 9.09 16.47
C LEU A 79 1.53 8.35 17.10
N GLY A 80 1.71 7.10 17.55
CA GLY A 80 0.63 6.29 18.11
C GLY A 80 -0.38 5.84 17.05
N LYS A 81 -1.41 5.09 17.47
CA LYS A 81 -2.51 4.71 16.58
C LYS A 81 -3.40 5.94 16.34
N GLU A 82 -3.69 6.24 15.08
CA GLU A 82 -4.64 7.31 14.73
C GLU A 82 -5.98 7.07 15.47
N ASN A 83 -6.51 8.13 16.10
CA ASN A 83 -7.77 8.06 16.80
C ASN A 83 -8.92 7.98 15.77
N PRO A 84 -9.84 7.00 15.87
CA PRO A 84 -10.95 6.90 14.95
C PRO A 84 -11.80 8.16 14.84
N LYS A 85 -11.82 9.00 15.88
CA LYS A 85 -12.54 10.30 15.89
C LYS A 85 -11.99 11.32 14.89
N ASP A 86 -10.73 11.20 14.50
CA ASP A 86 -10.05 12.16 13.61
C ASP A 86 -10.15 11.77 12.14
N PHE A 87 -10.80 10.63 11.82
CA PHE A 87 -10.93 10.17 10.43
C PHE A 87 -11.76 11.15 9.58
N ASP A 88 -12.78 11.80 10.15
CA ASP A 88 -13.62 12.76 9.44
C ASP A 88 -12.93 14.09 9.15
N ALA A 89 -11.93 14.47 9.93
CA ALA A 89 -11.09 15.66 9.73
C ALA A 89 -10.10 15.52 8.56
N ASP A 90 -10.07 14.34 7.92
CA ASP A 90 -9.15 14.05 6.85
C ASP A 90 -9.57 14.71 5.51
N ILE A 91 -8.72 15.59 4.98
CA ILE A 91 -8.96 16.39 3.76
C ILE A 91 -9.22 15.52 2.52
N SER A 92 -8.61 14.33 2.43
CA SER A 92 -8.70 13.49 1.25
C SER A 92 -9.91 12.55 1.34
N PRO A 93 -10.91 12.64 0.42
CA PRO A 93 -12.11 11.81 0.49
C PRO A 93 -11.81 10.31 0.39
N THR A 94 -10.87 9.92 -0.48
CA THR A 94 -10.44 8.52 -0.63
C THR A 94 -9.71 8.02 0.61
N ARG A 95 -8.89 8.87 1.25
CA ARG A 95 -8.20 8.53 2.50
C ARG A 95 -9.18 8.37 3.66
N ARG A 96 -10.11 9.31 3.82
CA ARG A 96 -11.19 9.24 4.82
C ARG A 96 -11.99 7.95 4.66
N ARG A 97 -12.50 7.69 3.46
CA ARG A 97 -13.28 6.48 3.15
C ARG A 97 -12.47 5.21 3.44
N GLY A 98 -11.21 5.17 2.99
CA GLY A 98 -10.32 4.05 3.23
C GLY A 98 -10.05 3.78 4.71
N LYS A 99 -9.87 4.82 5.53
CA LYS A 99 -9.70 4.70 6.99
C LYS A 99 -10.95 4.15 7.66
N ILE A 100 -12.13 4.67 7.31
CA ILE A 100 -13.41 4.24 7.85
C ILE A 100 -13.70 2.77 7.51
N ILE A 101 -13.55 2.38 6.24
CA ILE A 101 -13.75 0.98 5.82
C ILE A 101 -12.77 0.05 6.54
N ASN A 102 -11.50 0.43 6.63
CA ASN A 102 -10.48 -0.40 7.28
C ASN A 102 -10.67 -0.46 8.80
N HIS A 103 -11.34 0.51 9.42
CA HIS A 103 -11.70 0.46 10.82
C HIS A 103 -12.83 -0.54 11.09
N VAL A 104 -13.90 -0.49 10.28
CA VAL A 104 -15.10 -1.32 10.47
C VAL A 104 -14.88 -2.76 10.01
N TYR A 105 -14.29 -2.95 8.82
CA TYR A 105 -14.16 -4.27 8.20
C TYR A 105 -12.71 -4.80 8.18
N GLY A 106 -11.72 -3.97 8.50
CA GLY A 106 -10.31 -4.37 8.39
C GLY A 106 -9.83 -4.51 6.94
N SER A 107 -8.77 -5.31 6.76
CA SER A 107 -8.15 -5.53 5.45
C SER A 107 -8.96 -6.45 4.52
N THR A 108 -9.95 -7.17 5.05
CA THR A 108 -10.76 -8.13 4.29
C THR A 108 -11.58 -7.45 3.20
N ALA A 109 -12.22 -6.31 3.50
CA ALA A 109 -13.01 -5.54 2.53
C ALA A 109 -12.20 -5.14 1.29
N LYS A 110 -10.91 -4.82 1.45
CA LYS A 110 -10.02 -4.51 0.34
C LYS A 110 -9.80 -5.73 -0.56
N TRP A 111 -9.48 -6.88 0.02
CA TRP A 111 -9.26 -8.11 -0.72
C TRP A 111 -10.52 -8.60 -1.42
N VAL A 112 -11.67 -8.55 -0.74
CA VAL A 112 -12.96 -8.88 -1.32
C VAL A 112 -13.27 -7.98 -2.52
N SER A 113 -13.00 -6.67 -2.42
CA SER A 113 -13.21 -5.74 -3.53
C SER A 113 -12.29 -6.02 -4.73
N ILE A 114 -11.02 -6.39 -4.49
CA ILE A 114 -10.07 -6.74 -5.56
C ILE A 114 -10.50 -8.04 -6.27
N ILE A 115 -10.82 -9.08 -5.51
CA ILE A 115 -11.20 -10.37 -6.09
C ILE A 115 -12.53 -10.22 -6.85
N SER A 116 -13.50 -9.53 -6.25
CA SER A 116 -14.80 -9.29 -6.87
C SER A 116 -14.68 -8.43 -8.13
N SER A 117 -13.80 -7.43 -8.16
CA SER A 117 -13.63 -6.61 -9.36
C SER A 117 -13.07 -7.41 -10.53
N VAL A 118 -12.11 -8.31 -10.29
CA VAL A 118 -11.58 -9.21 -11.32
C VAL A 118 -12.67 -10.16 -11.81
N LEU A 119 -13.37 -10.84 -10.90
CA LEU A 119 -14.43 -11.79 -11.27
C LEU A 119 -15.56 -11.12 -12.06
N LEU A 120 -16.07 -9.98 -11.59
CA LEU A 120 -17.12 -9.25 -12.29
C LEU A 120 -16.67 -8.79 -13.67
N THR A 121 -15.42 -8.36 -13.81
CA THR A 121 -14.90 -7.93 -15.11
C THR A 121 -14.90 -9.08 -16.12
N VAL A 122 -14.55 -10.29 -15.70
CA VAL A 122 -14.57 -11.48 -16.57
C VAL A 122 -15.99 -11.81 -17.05
N PHE A 123 -17.01 -11.55 -16.23
CA PHE A 123 -18.41 -11.75 -16.62
C PHE A 123 -18.98 -10.62 -17.49
N ILE A 124 -18.45 -9.40 -17.38
CA ILE A 124 -18.96 -8.22 -18.09
C ILE A 124 -18.35 -8.10 -19.49
N ILE A 125 -17.06 -8.42 -19.65
CA ILE A 125 -16.37 -8.27 -20.93
C ILE A 125 -16.60 -9.52 -21.79
N PRO A 126 -17.28 -9.42 -22.93
CA PRO A 126 -17.53 -10.57 -23.77
C PRO A 126 -16.26 -10.97 -24.53
N THR A 127 -16.12 -12.27 -24.79
CA THR A 127 -14.90 -12.90 -25.34
C THR A 127 -14.80 -12.86 -26.86
N ASP A 128 -15.84 -12.34 -27.51
CA ASP A 128 -15.98 -12.19 -28.96
C ASP A 128 -15.32 -10.91 -29.52
N ILE A 129 -14.82 -10.04 -28.65
CA ILE A 129 -14.17 -8.79 -29.04
C ILE A 129 -12.70 -9.02 -29.43
N SER A 130 -12.15 -8.15 -30.28
CA SER A 130 -10.73 -8.12 -30.62
C SER A 130 -9.82 -8.05 -29.37
N ARG A 131 -8.68 -8.75 -29.43
CA ARG A 131 -7.72 -8.88 -28.30
C ARG A 131 -7.26 -7.53 -27.75
N TRP A 132 -7.10 -6.54 -28.61
CA TRP A 132 -6.70 -5.18 -28.22
C TRP A 132 -7.78 -4.46 -27.41
N LEU A 133 -9.03 -4.49 -27.89
CA LEU A 133 -10.14 -3.87 -27.17
C LEU A 133 -10.38 -4.59 -25.83
N MET A 134 -10.24 -5.92 -25.82
CA MET A 134 -10.36 -6.73 -24.62
C MET A 134 -9.31 -6.33 -23.58
N SER A 135 -8.04 -6.16 -23.97
CA SER A 135 -6.97 -5.72 -23.06
C SER A 135 -7.24 -4.32 -22.50
N LEU A 136 -7.68 -3.37 -23.34
CA LEU A 136 -8.06 -2.03 -22.90
C LEU A 136 -9.25 -2.05 -21.94
N ALA A 137 -10.26 -2.87 -22.24
CA ALA A 137 -11.45 -3.01 -21.43
C ALA A 137 -11.11 -3.57 -20.02
N TYR A 138 -10.27 -4.60 -19.91
CA TYR A 138 -9.81 -5.10 -18.62
C TYR A 138 -9.04 -4.05 -17.82
N LEU A 139 -8.17 -3.28 -18.50
CA LEU A 139 -7.36 -2.24 -17.87
C LEU A 139 -8.22 -1.12 -17.26
N ILE A 140 -9.39 -0.82 -17.85
CA ILE A 140 -10.30 0.22 -17.36
C ILE A 140 -11.33 -0.36 -16.37
N ALA A 141 -11.91 -1.52 -16.68
CA ALA A 141 -13.00 -2.10 -15.92
C ALA A 141 -12.54 -2.62 -14.55
N ILE A 142 -11.38 -3.27 -14.44
CA ILE A 142 -10.91 -3.80 -13.15
C ILE A 142 -10.71 -2.66 -12.13
N PRO A 143 -9.98 -1.56 -12.42
CA PRO A 143 -9.87 -0.43 -11.50
C PRO A 143 -11.21 0.28 -11.28
N GLY A 144 -12.02 0.45 -12.32
CA GLY A 144 -13.33 1.12 -12.22
C GLY A 144 -14.28 0.40 -11.27
N ILE A 145 -14.44 -0.91 -11.44
CA ILE A 145 -15.27 -1.75 -10.58
C ILE A 145 -14.70 -1.78 -9.16
N TYR A 146 -13.38 -1.90 -9.00
CA TYR A 146 -12.75 -1.82 -7.67
C TYR A 146 -13.08 -0.51 -6.95
N ILE A 147 -13.01 0.63 -7.65
CA ILE A 147 -13.32 1.95 -7.06
C ILE A 147 -14.78 1.99 -6.60
N ILE A 148 -15.70 1.50 -7.44
CA ILE A 148 -17.13 1.45 -7.12
C ILE A 148 -17.37 0.56 -5.89
N LEU A 149 -16.86 -0.67 -5.90
CA LEU A 149 -17.03 -1.60 -4.78
C LEU A 149 -16.44 -1.04 -3.49
N TYR A 150 -15.15 -0.68 -3.50
CA TYR A 150 -14.43 -0.33 -2.29
C TYR A 150 -14.82 1.06 -1.77
N PHE A 151 -14.75 2.11 -2.61
CA PHE A 151 -14.94 3.47 -2.13
C PHE A 151 -16.39 3.94 -2.09
N PHE A 152 -17.33 3.22 -2.72
CA PHE A 152 -18.74 3.58 -2.65
C PHE A 152 -19.56 2.54 -1.88
N ILE A 153 -19.59 1.28 -2.32
CA ILE A 153 -20.44 0.26 -1.70
C ILE A 153 -19.99 -0.05 -0.28
N PHE A 154 -18.73 -0.47 -0.09
CA PHE A 154 -18.21 -0.77 1.26
C PHE A 154 -18.23 0.46 2.16
N TYR A 155 -17.96 1.66 1.63
CA TYR A 155 -18.08 2.89 2.41
C TYR A 155 -19.51 3.17 2.87
N TRP A 156 -20.50 2.96 2.00
CA TRP A 156 -21.91 3.19 2.30
C TRP A 156 -22.37 2.37 3.50
N PHE A 157 -21.93 1.12 3.61
CA PHE A 157 -22.23 0.26 4.76
C PHE A 157 -21.32 0.53 5.97
N ALA A 158 -20.05 0.87 5.75
CA ALA A 158 -19.12 1.17 6.84
C ALA A 158 -19.44 2.48 7.57
N TYR A 159 -19.92 3.50 6.86
CA TYR A 159 -20.18 4.82 7.42
C TYR A 159 -21.21 4.85 8.56
N PRO A 160 -22.41 4.24 8.44
CA PRO A 160 -23.37 4.20 9.55
C PRO A 160 -22.81 3.43 10.75
N LEU A 161 -22.16 2.29 10.53
CA LEU A 161 -21.54 1.50 11.61
C LEU A 161 -20.45 2.30 12.34
N TYR A 162 -19.58 2.96 11.60
CA TYR A 162 -18.57 3.87 12.15
C TYR A 162 -19.18 4.99 12.98
N LYS A 163 -20.28 5.60 12.51
CA LYS A 163 -20.99 6.67 13.23
C LYS A 163 -21.58 6.15 14.54
N GLU A 164 -22.19 4.97 14.55
CA GLU A 164 -22.72 4.35 15.77
C GLU A 164 -21.63 4.04 16.79
N GLU A 165 -20.52 3.45 16.36
CA GLU A 165 -19.43 3.05 17.24
C GLU A 165 -18.63 4.22 17.81
N VAL A 166 -18.37 5.26 17.01
CA VAL A 166 -17.42 6.32 17.35
C VAL A 166 -18.09 7.62 17.78
N LEU A 167 -19.28 7.95 17.25
CA LEU A 167 -19.98 9.21 17.51
C LEU A 167 -21.15 9.08 18.49
N ILE A 168 -21.77 7.89 18.61
CA ILE A 168 -22.98 7.69 19.45
C ILE A 168 -22.67 7.02 20.80
N LYS A 169 -21.67 6.13 20.91
CA LYS A 169 -21.22 5.54 22.20
C LYS A 169 -20.41 6.52 23.08
N LYS A 170 -20.93 7.73 23.29
CA LYS A 170 -20.50 8.62 24.37
C LYS A 170 -21.27 8.30 25.66
#